data_AF-A0A497KLZ7-F1
#
_entry.id   AF-A0A497KLZ7-F1
#
_cell.length_a   1.000
_cell.length_b   1.000
_cell.length_c   1.000
_cell.angle_alpha   90.00
_cell.angle_beta   90.00
_cell.angle_gamma   90.00
#
_symmetry.space_group_name_H-M   'P 1'
#
loop_
_entity.id
_entity.type
_entity.pdbx_description
1 polymer ?
#
loop_
_entity_poly.entity_id
_entity_poly.type
_entity_poly.pdbx_seq_one_letter_code
_entity_poly.pdbx_strand_id
1 'polypeptide(L)'
;SMEQWVSSFKKELGESPSPERIKEVYVDVFQRLMNIKLEPSEPPEAENKIFTEETKPRHVSREWLYMDAPKQKPGRAVKIAHEVKVIESDHKAGKLIRIRAEVKGTTIVDAQITGDFFVIPKEAINELETKLSGVELTEEALLTVVQGYYDEYNPESPGVTPKDIVDAFLKLRVHL
;
A
#
# COMPACT_ATOMS: atom_id res chain seq x y z
N SER A 1 2.20 -13.01 23.01
CA SER A 1 2.36 -14.00 21.92
C SER A 1 1.26 -13.77 20.88
N MET A 2 1.45 -14.09 19.60
CA MET A 2 0.39 -13.96 18.57
C MET A 2 -0.89 -14.72 18.94
N GLU A 3 -0.75 -15.80 19.73
CA GLU A 3 -1.86 -16.64 20.21
C GLU A 3 -2.87 -15.92 21.12
N GLN A 4 -2.52 -14.72 21.62
CA GLN A 4 -3.42 -13.85 22.37
C GLN A 4 -4.30 -12.98 21.45
N TRP A 5 -3.91 -12.83 20.19
CA TRP A 5 -4.54 -11.94 19.20
C TRP A 5 -5.17 -12.69 18.04
N VAL A 6 -4.76 -13.93 17.80
CA VAL A 6 -5.25 -14.79 16.72
C VAL A 6 -5.60 -16.15 17.28
N SER A 7 -6.71 -16.72 16.79
CA SER A 7 -7.14 -18.08 17.10
C SER A 7 -7.39 -18.89 15.82
N SER A 8 -7.76 -20.16 15.97
CA SER A 8 -8.06 -21.06 14.86
C SER A 8 -9.36 -21.81 15.13
N PHE A 9 -10.00 -22.31 14.06
CA PHE A 9 -11.18 -23.18 14.19
C PHE A 9 -10.94 -24.35 15.15
N LYS A 10 -9.77 -25.02 15.06
CA LYS A 10 -9.42 -26.11 15.98
C LYS A 10 -9.46 -25.71 17.45
N LYS A 11 -8.99 -24.51 17.76
CA LYS A 11 -8.91 -24.00 19.13
C LYS A 11 -10.29 -23.60 19.66
N GLU A 12 -11.11 -22.96 18.84
CA GLU A 12 -12.43 -22.45 19.25
C GLU A 12 -13.55 -23.50 19.17
N LEU A 13 -13.48 -24.41 18.19
CA LEU A 13 -14.52 -25.41 17.91
C LEU A 13 -14.10 -26.84 18.35
N GLY A 14 -12.84 -27.06 18.70
CA GLY A 14 -12.29 -28.40 18.97
C GLY A 14 -11.98 -29.22 17.70
N GLU A 15 -12.38 -28.73 16.53
CA GLU A 15 -12.16 -29.37 15.23
C GLU A 15 -11.73 -28.35 14.17
N SER A 16 -11.13 -28.84 13.09
CA SER A 16 -10.81 -28.04 11.90
C SER A 16 -11.73 -28.44 10.75
N PRO A 17 -12.87 -27.75 10.54
CA PRO A 17 -13.74 -28.03 9.39
C PRO A 17 -13.00 -27.84 8.07
N SER A 18 -13.41 -28.56 7.03
CA SER A 18 -12.84 -28.38 5.69
C SER A 18 -13.22 -27.00 5.11
N PRO A 19 -12.39 -26.43 4.21
CA PRO A 19 -12.74 -25.19 3.51
C PRO A 19 -14.09 -25.26 2.80
N GLU A 20 -14.47 -26.41 2.25
CA GLU A 20 -15.75 -26.64 1.59
C GLU A 20 -16.91 -26.49 2.58
N ARG A 21 -16.78 -27.12 3.76
CA ARG A 21 -17.79 -27.02 4.81
C ARG A 21 -17.96 -25.59 5.31
N ILE A 22 -16.86 -24.85 5.44
CA ILE A 22 -16.89 -23.43 5.84
C ILE A 22 -17.63 -22.60 4.78
N LYS A 23 -17.37 -22.83 3.49
CA LYS A 23 -18.05 -22.13 2.39
C LYS A 23 -19.54 -22.42 2.37
N GLU A 24 -19.97 -23.68 2.53
CA GLU A 24 -21.38 -24.05 2.62
C GLU A 24 -22.09 -23.28 3.73
N VAL A 25 -21.51 -23.27 4.94
CA VAL A 25 -22.07 -22.55 6.09
C VAL A 25 -22.17 -21.06 5.81
N TYR A 26 -21.16 -20.45 5.19
CA TYR A 26 -21.23 -19.04 4.79
C TYR A 26 -22.33 -18.78 3.77
N VAL A 27 -22.44 -19.60 2.71
CA VAL A 27 -23.52 -19.46 1.71
C VAL A 27 -24.89 -19.51 2.41
N ASP A 28 -25.13 -20.49 3.26
CA ASP A 28 -26.39 -20.65 4.00
C ASP A 28 -26.69 -19.46 4.92
N VAL A 29 -25.67 -18.94 5.61
CA VAL A 29 -25.81 -17.78 6.50
C VAL A 29 -26.09 -16.50 5.70
N PHE A 30 -25.32 -16.23 4.64
CA PHE A 30 -25.51 -15.03 3.82
C PHE A 30 -26.86 -15.01 3.13
N GLN A 31 -27.32 -16.14 2.58
CA GLN A 31 -28.66 -16.24 1.97
C GLN A 31 -29.76 -15.87 2.97
N ARG A 32 -29.68 -16.38 4.20
CA ARG A 32 -30.67 -16.07 5.25
C ARG A 32 -30.57 -14.63 5.73
N LEU A 33 -29.37 -14.11 6.00
CA LEU A 33 -29.17 -12.76 6.53
C LEU A 33 -29.57 -11.68 5.53
N MET A 34 -29.25 -11.89 4.25
CA MET A 34 -29.52 -10.93 3.18
C MET A 34 -30.86 -11.16 2.49
N ASN A 35 -31.57 -12.26 2.82
CA ASN A 35 -32.79 -12.70 2.15
C ASN A 35 -32.61 -12.82 0.62
N ILE A 36 -31.52 -13.46 0.19
CA ILE A 36 -31.18 -13.70 -1.22
C ILE A 36 -30.96 -15.18 -1.46
N LYS A 37 -31.01 -15.60 -2.72
CA LYS A 37 -30.56 -16.92 -3.18
C LYS A 37 -29.24 -16.74 -3.92
N LEU A 38 -28.19 -17.42 -3.46
CA LEU A 38 -26.90 -17.47 -4.11
C LEU A 38 -26.89 -18.68 -5.05
N GLU A 39 -26.58 -18.43 -6.32
CA GLU A 39 -26.48 -19.49 -7.33
C GLU A 39 -25.01 -19.67 -7.70
N PRO A 40 -24.46 -20.89 -7.57
CA PRO A 40 -23.10 -21.16 -8.00
C PRO A 40 -22.94 -20.90 -9.50
N SER A 41 -21.88 -20.19 -9.87
CA SER A 41 -21.50 -19.99 -11.27
C SER A 41 -20.00 -20.20 -11.44
N GLU A 42 -19.61 -20.67 -12.61
CA GLU A 42 -18.22 -20.68 -13.04
C GLU A 42 -17.91 -19.40 -13.83
N PRO A 43 -16.68 -18.85 -13.73
CA PRO A 43 -16.27 -17.74 -14.58
C PRO A 43 -16.42 -18.12 -16.06
N PRO A 44 -17.08 -17.30 -16.89
CA PRO A 44 -17.17 -17.52 -18.33
C PRO A 44 -15.79 -17.62 -19.00
N GLU A 45 -15.74 -18.20 -20.20
CA GLU A 45 -14.49 -18.35 -20.97
C GLU A 45 -13.76 -17.01 -21.17
N ALA A 46 -14.51 -15.92 -21.39
CA ALA A 46 -13.94 -14.57 -21.51
C ALA A 46 -13.21 -14.12 -20.23
N GLU A 47 -13.79 -14.36 -19.05
CA GLU A 47 -13.17 -14.03 -17.76
C GLU A 47 -11.96 -14.93 -17.47
N ASN A 48 -12.08 -16.23 -17.77
CA ASN A 48 -10.97 -17.17 -17.64
C ASN A 48 -9.80 -16.82 -18.55
N LYS A 49 -10.07 -16.30 -19.76
CA LYS A 49 -9.04 -15.81 -20.68
C LYS A 49 -8.31 -14.61 -20.09
N ILE A 50 -9.03 -13.59 -19.60
CA ILE A 50 -8.43 -12.42 -18.92
C ILE A 50 -7.60 -12.87 -17.70
N PHE A 51 -8.12 -13.80 -16.90
CA PHE A 51 -7.40 -14.31 -15.75
C PHE A 51 -6.10 -15.01 -16.17
N THR A 52 -6.16 -15.86 -17.20
CA THR A 52 -5.03 -16.70 -17.63
C THR A 52 -3.97 -15.92 -18.39
N GLU A 53 -4.37 -15.00 -19.26
CA GLU A 53 -3.47 -14.27 -20.17
C GLU A 53 -2.94 -12.98 -19.56
N GLU A 54 -3.69 -12.32 -18.67
CA GLU A 54 -3.33 -11.01 -18.15
C GLU A 54 -3.09 -11.02 -16.64
N THR A 55 -4.08 -11.47 -15.86
CA THR A 55 -4.07 -11.31 -14.40
C THR A 55 -3.06 -12.23 -13.73
N LYS A 56 -3.11 -13.53 -14.02
CA LYS A 56 -2.25 -14.55 -13.41
C LYS A 56 -0.78 -14.32 -13.75
N PRO A 57 -0.37 -14.12 -15.02
CA PRO A 57 1.04 -13.89 -15.35
C PRO A 57 1.59 -12.67 -14.64
N ARG A 58 0.80 -11.59 -14.53
CA ARG A 58 1.16 -10.40 -13.78
C ARG A 58 1.30 -10.69 -12.29
N HIS A 59 0.30 -11.30 -11.65
CA HIS A 59 0.29 -11.54 -10.19
C HIS A 59 1.33 -12.56 -9.71
N VAL A 60 1.87 -13.41 -10.59
CA VAL A 60 2.98 -14.32 -10.28
C VAL A 60 4.32 -13.82 -10.80
N SER A 61 4.35 -12.69 -11.51
CA SER A 61 5.58 -12.10 -12.00
C SER A 61 6.45 -11.61 -10.84
N ARG A 62 7.76 -11.62 -11.04
CA ARG A 62 8.71 -11.03 -10.09
C ARG A 62 8.42 -9.53 -9.87
N GLU A 63 8.08 -8.81 -10.93
CA GLU A 63 7.76 -7.38 -10.84
C GLU A 63 6.62 -7.11 -9.87
N TRP A 64 5.52 -7.89 -9.95
CA TRP A 64 4.39 -7.74 -9.03
C TRP A 64 4.68 -8.26 -7.63
N LEU A 65 5.31 -9.42 -7.48
CA LEU A 65 5.53 -10.04 -6.17
C LEU A 65 6.50 -9.26 -5.30
N TYR A 66 7.54 -8.68 -5.92
CA TYR A 66 8.55 -7.93 -5.19
C TYR A 66 8.27 -6.43 -5.18
N MET A 67 7.36 -5.96 -6.05
CA MET A 67 7.05 -4.54 -6.25
C MET A 67 8.34 -3.71 -6.17
N ASP A 68 9.38 -4.17 -6.89
CA ASP A 68 10.72 -3.61 -6.81
C ASP A 68 10.55 -2.10 -6.95
N ALA A 69 10.97 -1.33 -5.93
CA ALA A 69 10.97 0.13 -5.97
C ALA A 69 11.46 0.59 -7.34
N PRO A 70 10.84 1.63 -7.97
CA PRO A 70 11.10 2.00 -9.34
C PRO A 70 12.59 1.87 -9.64
N LYS A 71 12.94 0.93 -10.52
CA LYS A 71 14.32 0.69 -10.91
C LYS A 71 14.90 2.05 -11.24
N GLN A 72 16.01 2.38 -10.56
CA GLN A 72 16.82 3.56 -10.82
C GLN A 72 16.67 3.95 -12.28
N LYS A 73 16.07 5.11 -12.59
CA LYS A 73 15.90 5.55 -13.98
C LYS A 73 17.26 5.32 -14.68
N PRO A 74 17.35 4.40 -15.66
CA PRO A 74 18.61 4.02 -16.27
C PRO A 74 19.10 5.21 -17.09
N GLY A 75 19.90 6.04 -16.45
CA GLY A 75 20.27 7.37 -16.90
C GLY A 75 20.98 8.16 -15.81
N ARG A 76 20.72 7.86 -14.54
CA ARG A 76 21.52 8.39 -13.43
C ARG A 76 22.51 7.33 -12.95
N ALA A 77 23.58 7.17 -13.74
CA ALA A 77 24.78 6.51 -13.26
C ALA A 77 25.11 7.09 -11.88
N VAL A 78 25.21 6.21 -10.88
CA VAL A 78 25.65 6.54 -9.53
C VAL A 78 27.10 7.01 -9.62
N LYS A 79 27.29 8.29 -9.99
CA LYS A 79 28.32 9.10 -9.38
C LYS A 79 27.72 9.54 -8.07
N ILE A 80 28.26 9.01 -6.98
CA ILE A 80 28.13 9.56 -5.63
C ILE A 80 28.73 10.98 -5.69
N ALA A 81 27.97 11.92 -6.26
CA ALA A 81 28.21 13.33 -6.04
C ALA A 81 27.87 13.57 -4.57
N HIS A 82 28.75 14.24 -3.86
CA HIS A 82 28.83 14.43 -2.41
C HIS A 82 27.55 14.93 -1.70
N GLU A 83 26.43 15.13 -2.41
CA GLU A 83 25.22 15.79 -1.93
C GLU A 83 23.95 14.93 -1.98
N VAL A 84 23.97 13.74 -2.59
CA VAL A 84 22.78 12.89 -2.72
C VAL A 84 22.82 11.73 -1.73
N LYS A 85 21.80 11.62 -0.87
CA LYS A 85 21.64 10.56 0.13
C LYS A 85 20.35 9.78 -0.14
N VAL A 86 20.35 8.47 0.15
CA VAL A 86 19.14 7.67 0.25
C VAL A 86 18.87 7.42 1.72
N ILE A 87 17.70 7.82 2.20
CA ILE A 87 17.31 7.79 3.61
C ILE A 87 15.93 7.18 3.78
N GLU A 88 15.68 6.57 4.93
CA GLU A 88 14.46 5.82 5.22
C GLU A 88 13.89 6.24 6.59
N SER A 89 12.56 6.19 6.74
CA SER A 89 11.88 6.43 8.01
C SER A 89 10.67 5.52 8.18
N ASP A 90 10.41 5.12 9.42
CA ASP A 90 9.20 4.41 9.82
C ASP A 90 8.35 5.31 10.74
N HIS A 91 7.06 5.40 10.43
CA HIS A 91 6.09 6.19 11.15
C HIS A 91 4.83 5.39 11.45
N LYS A 92 4.46 5.28 12.74
CA LYS A 92 3.23 4.61 13.17
C LYS A 92 2.19 5.67 13.55
N ALA A 93 1.15 5.79 12.74
CA ALA A 93 -0.02 6.65 12.95
C ALA A 93 -1.29 5.87 12.60
N GLY A 94 -1.86 5.15 13.56
CA GLY A 94 -2.91 4.14 13.35
C GLY A 94 -2.42 2.93 12.53
N LYS A 95 -1.94 3.19 11.33
CA LYS A 95 -1.21 2.34 10.39
C LYS A 95 0.29 2.64 10.40
N LEU A 96 1.08 1.77 9.82
CA LEU A 96 2.51 1.91 9.57
C LEU A 96 2.71 2.54 8.19
N ILE A 97 3.44 3.65 8.15
CA ILE A 97 3.90 4.36 6.97
C ILE A 97 5.42 4.27 6.95
N ARG A 98 6.00 3.91 5.82
CA ARG A 98 7.45 3.83 5.59
C ARG A 98 7.81 4.69 4.41
N ILE A 99 8.76 5.60 4.61
CA ILE A 99 9.27 6.45 3.55
C ILE A 99 10.67 5.98 3.20
N ARG A 100 10.94 5.87 1.91
CA ARG A 100 12.29 5.80 1.36
C ARG A 100 12.47 6.93 0.37
N ALA A 101 13.44 7.82 0.59
CA ALA A 101 13.63 8.98 -0.26
C ALA A 101 15.09 9.14 -0.70
N GLU A 102 15.29 9.52 -1.97
CA GLU A 102 16.53 10.11 -2.45
C GLU A 102 16.46 11.62 -2.20
N VAL A 103 17.45 12.18 -1.53
CA VAL A 103 17.47 13.59 -1.12
C VAL A 103 18.78 14.22 -1.56
N LYS A 104 18.72 15.43 -2.13
CA LYS A 104 19.87 16.28 -2.40
C LYS A 104 19.86 17.46 -1.43
N GLY A 105 20.78 17.47 -0.46
CA GLY A 105 20.74 18.44 0.64
C GLY A 105 19.48 18.24 1.50
N THR A 106 18.50 19.13 1.37
CA THR A 106 17.18 19.04 2.03
C THR A 106 16.02 18.82 1.05
N THR A 107 16.30 18.73 -0.25
CA THR A 107 15.29 18.60 -1.30
C THR A 107 15.08 17.15 -1.70
N ILE A 108 13.83 16.69 -1.69
CA ILE A 108 13.43 15.37 -2.18
C ILE A 108 13.69 15.31 -3.68
N VAL A 109 14.47 14.33 -4.13
CA VAL A 109 14.69 14.02 -5.54
C VAL A 109 13.68 12.99 -6.02
N ASP A 110 13.45 11.97 -5.20
CA ASP A 110 12.49 10.90 -5.43
C ASP A 110 12.06 10.32 -4.08
N ALA A 111 10.85 9.77 -3.98
CA ALA A 111 10.34 9.18 -2.76
C ALA A 111 9.37 8.02 -3.03
N GLN A 112 9.41 7.03 -2.14
CA GLN A 112 8.47 5.93 -2.10
C GLN A 112 7.79 5.88 -0.73
N ILE A 113 6.47 5.81 -0.72
CA ILE A 113 5.60 5.73 0.45
C ILE A 113 4.97 4.34 0.45
N THR A 114 5.35 3.51 1.42
CA THR A 114 4.85 2.13 1.58
C THR A 114 4.32 1.92 2.99
N GLY A 115 3.61 0.81 3.25
CA GLY A 115 3.07 0.58 4.59
C GLY A 115 1.94 -0.43 4.66
N ASP A 116 1.24 -0.47 5.80
CA ASP A 116 0.06 -1.31 6.04
C ASP A 116 -1.28 -0.52 5.99
N PHE A 117 -1.29 0.57 5.21
CA PHE A 117 -2.45 1.44 4.98
C PHE A 117 -3.03 1.27 3.57
N PHE A 118 -4.23 1.82 3.37
CA PHE A 118 -4.91 1.84 2.09
C PHE A 118 -5.07 3.29 1.63
N VAL A 119 -4.97 3.50 0.32
CA VAL A 119 -5.37 4.75 -0.36
C VAL A 119 -6.29 4.38 -1.51
N ILE A 120 -7.38 5.12 -1.65
CA ILE A 120 -8.40 4.90 -2.67
C ILE A 120 -8.60 6.22 -3.42
N PRO A 121 -8.34 6.27 -4.75
CA PRO A 121 -7.83 5.18 -5.59
C PRO A 121 -6.37 4.84 -5.26
N LYS A 122 -5.91 3.63 -5.61
CA LYS A 122 -4.56 3.14 -5.27
C LYS A 122 -3.46 3.96 -5.97
N GLU A 123 -3.77 4.56 -7.12
CA GLU A 123 -2.86 5.37 -7.93
C GLU A 123 -2.48 6.67 -7.22
N ALA A 124 -3.32 7.14 -6.29
CA ALA A 124 -3.14 8.41 -5.61
C ALA A 124 -1.82 8.49 -4.82
N ILE A 125 -1.31 7.36 -4.33
CA ILE A 125 -0.02 7.33 -3.64
C ILE A 125 1.15 7.61 -4.58
N ASN A 126 1.13 7.05 -5.80
CA ASN A 126 2.17 7.24 -6.81
C ASN A 126 2.16 8.69 -7.34
N GLU A 127 0.97 9.27 -7.47
CA GLU A 127 0.81 10.67 -7.86
C GLU A 127 1.35 11.61 -6.77
N LEU A 128 1.08 11.31 -5.50
CA LEU A 128 1.60 12.06 -4.36
C LEU A 128 3.13 11.97 -4.28
N GLU A 129 3.71 10.78 -4.43
CA GLU A 129 5.16 10.57 -4.53
C GLU A 129 5.79 11.45 -5.62
N THR A 130 5.17 11.48 -6.80
CA THR A 130 5.62 12.32 -7.93
C THR A 130 5.55 13.80 -7.59
N LYS A 131 4.47 14.26 -6.95
CA LYS A 131 4.32 15.68 -6.54
C LYS A 131 5.28 16.10 -5.44
N LEU A 132 5.77 15.15 -4.63
CA LEU A 132 6.77 15.42 -3.59
C LEU A 132 8.21 15.56 -4.13
N SER A 133 8.43 15.21 -5.40
CA SER A 133 9.72 15.43 -6.06
C SER A 133 10.00 16.93 -6.23
N GLY A 134 11.16 17.38 -5.77
CA GLY A 134 11.58 18.79 -5.74
C GLY A 134 11.13 19.55 -4.48
N VAL A 135 10.42 18.91 -3.56
CA VAL A 135 9.94 19.55 -2.32
C VAL A 135 11.01 19.52 -1.24
N GLU A 136 11.13 20.59 -0.46
CA GLU A 136 12.02 20.61 0.70
C GLU A 136 11.44 19.82 1.88
N LEU A 137 12.30 19.16 2.64
CA LEU A 137 11.96 18.46 3.89
C LEU A 137 11.69 19.43 5.05
N THR A 138 10.74 20.34 4.84
CA THR A 138 10.21 21.27 5.84
C THR A 138 8.72 21.02 6.03
N GLU A 139 8.21 21.27 7.24
CA GLU A 139 6.81 21.00 7.57
C GLU A 139 5.87 21.80 6.65
N GLU A 140 6.16 23.07 6.44
CA GLU A 140 5.37 23.97 5.61
C GLU A 140 5.30 23.52 4.14
N ALA A 141 6.45 23.18 3.53
CA ALA A 141 6.50 22.77 2.14
C ALA A 141 5.82 21.41 1.91
N LEU A 142 6.08 20.44 2.79
CA LEU A 142 5.44 19.13 2.74
C LEU A 142 3.94 19.22 2.95
N LEU A 143 3.50 19.97 3.97
CA LEU A 143 2.08 20.13 4.26
C LEU A 143 1.35 20.81 3.11
N THR A 144 1.95 21.83 2.48
CA THR A 144 1.36 22.49 1.31
C THR A 144 1.09 21.51 0.19
N VAL A 145 2.04 20.63 -0.12
CA VAL A 145 1.90 19.66 -1.22
C VAL A 145 0.96 18.51 -0.86
N VAL A 146 1.12 17.93 0.33
CA VAL A 146 0.29 16.80 0.76
C VAL A 146 -1.15 17.24 0.97
N GLN A 147 -1.39 18.32 1.73
CA GLN A 147 -2.75 18.83 1.94
C GLN A 147 -3.38 19.32 0.64
N GLY A 148 -2.62 20.04 -0.19
CA GLY A 148 -3.10 20.50 -1.50
C GLY A 148 -3.54 19.35 -2.41
N TYR A 149 -2.83 18.22 -2.38
CA TYR A 149 -3.25 17.02 -3.11
C TYR A 149 -4.55 16.43 -2.55
N TYR A 150 -4.69 16.35 -1.23
CA TYR A 150 -5.91 15.85 -0.61
C TYR A 150 -7.12 16.76 -0.87
N ASP A 151 -6.92 18.07 -0.85
CA ASP A 151 -7.98 19.05 -1.12
C ASP A 151 -8.42 19.03 -2.60
N GLU A 152 -7.48 18.82 -3.52
CA GLU A 152 -7.74 18.83 -4.97
C GLU A 152 -8.37 17.52 -5.47
N TYR A 153 -7.86 16.36 -5.03
CA TYR A 153 -8.25 15.05 -5.57
C TYR A 153 -9.10 14.21 -4.61
N ASN A 154 -9.21 14.60 -3.34
CA ASN A 154 -9.99 13.94 -2.30
C ASN A 154 -9.82 12.39 -2.25
N PRO A 155 -8.58 11.88 -2.18
CA PRO A 155 -8.36 10.45 -1.98
C PRO A 155 -8.78 10.04 -0.57
N GLU A 156 -9.30 8.82 -0.44
CA GLU A 156 -9.62 8.24 0.86
C GLU A 156 -8.42 7.43 1.38
N SER A 157 -7.98 7.70 2.60
CA SER A 157 -6.91 6.95 3.28
C SER A 157 -7.32 6.50 4.69
N PRO A 158 -8.15 5.46 4.83
CA PRO A 158 -8.70 5.05 6.12
C PRO A 158 -7.62 4.75 7.17
N GLY A 159 -7.61 5.54 8.25
CA GLY A 159 -6.68 5.40 9.37
C GLY A 159 -5.31 6.06 9.17
N VAL A 160 -5.15 6.90 8.13
CA VAL A 160 -3.98 7.76 7.88
C VAL A 160 -4.47 9.15 7.48
N THR A 161 -3.90 10.20 8.06
CA THR A 161 -4.20 11.59 7.69
C THR A 161 -3.11 12.18 6.80
N PRO A 162 -3.38 13.27 6.06
CA PRO A 162 -2.35 14.04 5.36
C PRO A 162 -1.17 14.42 6.28
N LYS A 163 -1.47 14.78 7.53
CA LYS A 163 -0.47 15.13 8.52
C LYS A 163 0.43 13.95 8.89
N ASP A 164 -0.11 12.74 9.00
CA ASP A 164 0.69 11.55 9.31
C ASP A 164 1.73 11.25 8.22
N ILE A 165 1.39 11.52 6.96
CA ILE A 165 2.33 11.43 5.83
C ILE A 165 3.44 12.48 5.98
N VAL A 166 3.09 13.73 6.28
CA VAL A 166 4.07 14.81 6.54
C VAL A 166 5.01 14.44 7.69
N ASP A 167 4.45 13.98 8.81
CA ASP A 167 5.23 13.57 9.99
C ASP A 167 6.16 12.38 9.67
N ALA A 168 5.76 11.49 8.75
CA ALA A 168 6.63 10.41 8.27
C ALA A 168 7.82 10.94 7.47
N PHE A 169 7.63 11.92 6.59
CA PHE A 169 8.71 12.59 5.86
C PHE A 169 9.62 13.41 6.79
N LEU A 170 9.07 14.12 7.77
CA LEU A 170 9.85 14.93 8.71
C LEU A 170 10.82 14.09 9.54
N LYS A 171 10.49 12.83 9.82
CA LYS A 171 11.42 11.90 10.48
C LYS A 171 12.70 11.62 9.69
N LEU A 172 12.69 11.80 8.36
CA LEU A 172 13.90 11.64 7.55
C LEU A 172 15.00 12.64 7.90
N ARG A 173 14.64 13.79 8.49
CA ARG A 173 15.58 14.85 8.85
C ARG A 173 16.65 14.42 9.85
N VAL A 174 16.40 13.37 10.64
CA VAL A 174 17.40 12.83 11.58
C VAL A 174 18.60 12.19 10.85
N HIS A 175 18.50 11.97 9.54
CA HIS A 175 19.51 11.34 8.69
C HIS A 175 20.20 12.32 7.73
N LEU A 176 19.81 13.61 7.75
CA LEU A 176 20.41 14.67 6.94
C LEU A 176 21.67 15.24 7.61
#